data_AF-A0A853ENK0-F1
#
_entry.id   AF-A0A853ENK0-F1
#
_cell.length_a   1.000
_cell.length_b   1.000
_cell.length_c   1.000
_cell.angle_alpha   90.00
_cell.angle_beta   90.00
_cell.angle_gamma   90.00
#
_symmetry.space_group_name_H-M   'P 1'
#
loop_
_entity.id
_entity.type
_entity.pdbx_description
1 polymer ?
#
loop_
_entity_poly.entity_id
_entity_poly.type
_entity_poly.pdbx_seq_one_letter_code
_entity_poly.pdbx_strand_id
1 'polypeptide(L)'
;MASRPLKPAMPVAQQIALLRERGMAIDEGLARQWFANVSYYRLSAYWHPARRLNGRGERSDTFIDGTTFSDVAALYEADRKLRTLMHDGMERIEITMRTRIAELLCIDDVLAYTDPGRFRNTFKHTE
;
A
#
# COMPACT_ATOMS: atom_id res chain seq x y z
N MET A 1 -22.13 21.13 5.57
CA MET A 1 -21.66 19.77 5.95
C MET A 1 -20.57 19.93 6.99
N ALA A 2 -20.80 19.50 8.24
CA ALA A 2 -19.76 19.53 9.27
C ALA A 2 -18.72 18.45 8.96
N SER A 3 -17.43 18.82 8.92
CA SER A 3 -16.34 17.87 8.75
C SER A 3 -16.26 16.92 9.95
N ARG A 4 -15.90 15.66 9.71
CA ARG A 4 -15.73 14.65 10.76
C ARG A 4 -14.61 15.11 11.69
N PRO A 5 -14.79 15.09 13.03
CA PRO A 5 -13.75 15.53 13.95
C PRO A 5 -12.50 14.66 13.80
N LEU A 6 -11.33 15.31 13.85
CA LEU A 6 -10.03 14.63 13.77
C LEU A 6 -9.83 13.74 15.00
N LYS A 7 -9.34 12.52 14.78
CA LYS A 7 -8.98 11.63 15.89
C LYS A 7 -7.73 12.19 16.59
N PRO A 8 -7.73 12.30 17.94
CA PRO A 8 -6.56 12.75 18.67
C PRO A 8 -5.40 11.76 18.51
N ALA A 9 -4.17 12.26 18.61
CA ALA A 9 -2.99 11.41 18.59
C ALA A 9 -2.98 10.47 19.81
N MET A 10 -2.76 9.17 19.56
CA MET A 10 -2.68 8.15 20.60
C MET A 10 -1.20 7.78 20.84
N PRO A 11 -0.65 7.94 22.05
CA PRO A 11 0.72 7.52 22.37
C PRO A 11 0.96 6.03 22.11
N VAL A 12 2.19 5.65 21.76
CA VAL A 12 2.60 4.26 21.48
C VAL A 12 2.20 3.30 22.61
N ALA A 13 2.37 3.69 23.87
CA ALA A 13 1.97 2.86 25.01
C ALA A 13 0.46 2.57 25.03
N GLN A 14 -0.38 3.56 24.70
CA GLN A 14 -1.83 3.39 24.62
C GLN A 14 -2.24 2.54 23.40
N GLN A 15 -1.52 2.68 22.27
CA GLN A 15 -1.75 1.83 21.10
C GLN A 15 -1.49 0.35 21.42
N ILE A 16 -0.40 0.05 22.13
CA ILE A 16 -0.05 -1.31 22.56
C ILE A 16 -1.10 -1.85 23.53
N ALA A 17 -1.51 -1.05 24.52
CA ALA A 17 -2.55 -1.43 25.48
C ALA A 17 -3.88 -1.76 24.77
N LEU A 18 -4.30 -0.91 23.83
CA LEU A 18 -5.52 -1.11 23.04
C LEU A 18 -5.49 -2.42 22.24
N LEU A 19 -4.37 -2.74 21.60
CA LEU A 19 -4.26 -3.97 20.82
C LEU A 19 -4.25 -5.22 21.69
N ARG A 20 -3.64 -5.15 22.89
CA ARG A 20 -3.71 -6.23 23.89
C ARG A 20 -5.12 -6.43 24.41
N GLU A 21 -5.83 -5.34 24.74
CA GLU A 21 -7.24 -5.38 25.15
C GLU A 21 -8.13 -6.07 24.10
N ARG A 22 -7.82 -5.84 22.82
CA ARG A 22 -8.53 -6.44 21.68
C ARG A 22 -8.16 -7.91 21.41
N GLY A 23 -7.24 -8.49 22.17
CA GLY A 23 -6.85 -9.91 22.10
C GLY A 23 -5.63 -10.21 21.24
N MET A 24 -4.80 -9.22 20.88
CA MET A 24 -3.53 -9.47 20.20
C MET A 24 -2.42 -9.77 21.22
N ALA A 25 -1.66 -10.85 20.97
CA ALA A 25 -0.43 -11.12 21.72
C ALA A 25 0.70 -10.20 21.23
N ILE A 26 1.29 -9.42 22.13
CA ILE A 26 2.26 -8.37 21.78
C ILE A 26 3.49 -8.41 22.69
N ASP A 27 4.66 -8.59 22.06
CA ASP A 27 5.94 -8.20 22.64
C ASP A 27 6.10 -6.68 22.59
N GLU A 28 6.31 -6.05 23.74
CA GLU A 28 6.30 -4.59 23.84
C GLU A 28 7.51 -3.93 23.17
N GLY A 29 8.69 -4.54 23.29
CA GLY A 29 9.93 -4.00 22.71
C GLY A 29 9.84 -3.98 21.19
N LEU A 30 9.42 -5.10 20.61
CA LEU A 30 9.16 -5.25 19.19
C LEU A 30 8.12 -4.22 18.72
N ALA A 31 6.96 -4.15 19.38
CA ALA A 31 5.90 -3.23 18.97
C ALA A 31 6.35 -1.76 19.02
N ARG A 32 7.11 -1.36 20.05
CA ARG A 32 7.66 0.00 20.15
C ARG A 32 8.61 0.31 18.99
N GLN A 33 9.52 -0.60 18.66
CA GLN A 33 10.44 -0.44 17.53
C GLN A 33 9.67 -0.26 16.21
N TRP A 34 8.66 -1.10 15.98
CA TRP A 34 7.84 -1.03 14.77
C TRP A 34 6.98 0.23 14.70
N PHE A 35 6.33 0.63 15.79
CA PHE A 35 5.51 1.84 15.81
C PHE A 35 6.33 3.13 15.67
N ALA A 36 7.58 3.14 16.13
CA ALA A 36 8.49 4.28 15.93
C ALA A 36 8.93 4.45 14.47
N ASN A 37 9.12 3.35 13.72
CA ASN A 37 9.71 3.40 12.37
C ASN A 37 8.72 3.22 11.22
N VAL A 38 7.58 2.57 11.46
CA VAL A 38 6.61 2.19 10.42
C VAL A 38 5.24 2.83 10.65
N SER A 39 4.93 3.22 11.89
CA SER A 39 3.63 3.73 12.37
C SER A 39 2.54 2.67 12.56
N TYR A 40 1.69 2.92 13.56
CA TYR A 40 0.49 2.13 13.84
C TYR A 40 -0.45 2.02 12.64
N TYR A 41 -0.72 3.13 11.94
CA TYR A 41 -1.68 3.14 10.84
C TYR A 41 -1.23 2.30 9.65
N ARG A 42 0.06 2.33 9.31
CA ARG A 42 0.61 1.49 8.25
C ARG A 42 0.49 0.02 8.59
N LEU A 43 0.87 -0.38 9.81
CA LEU A 43 0.75 -1.77 10.26
C LEU A 43 -0.70 -2.22 10.43
N SER A 44 -1.63 -1.28 10.62
CA SER A 44 -3.05 -1.62 10.82
C SER A 44 -3.74 -2.28 9.64
N ALA A 45 -3.26 -2.03 8.43
CA ALA A 45 -3.71 -2.74 7.24
C ALA A 45 -3.42 -4.25 7.33
N TYR A 46 -2.33 -4.63 8.01
CA TYR A 46 -1.82 -6.00 8.01
C TYR A 46 -2.44 -6.88 9.11
N TRP A 47 -2.93 -6.30 10.20
CA TRP A 47 -3.76 -7.03 11.18
C TRP A 47 -5.25 -6.92 10.93
N HIS A 48 -5.70 -6.06 10.01
CA HIS A 48 -7.13 -5.93 9.67
C HIS A 48 -7.79 -7.27 9.28
N PRO A 49 -7.15 -8.15 8.47
CA PRO A 49 -7.71 -9.46 8.15
C PRO A 49 -7.79 -10.42 9.35
N ALA A 50 -6.99 -10.20 10.39
CA ALA A 50 -6.97 -11.03 11.60
C ALA A 50 -8.06 -10.64 12.62
N ARG A 51 -8.89 -9.62 12.32
CA ARG A 51 -10.05 -9.26 13.13
C ARG A 51 -11.17 -10.29 12.95
N ARG A 52 -11.84 -10.65 14.04
CA ARG A 52 -13.00 -11.56 14.00
C ARG A 52 -14.11 -10.95 13.15
N LEU A 53 -14.91 -11.82 12.53
CA LEU A 53 -16.17 -11.43 11.92
C LEU A 53 -17.27 -11.50 12.98
N ASN A 54 -18.13 -10.49 13.03
CA ASN A 54 -19.35 -10.54 13.81
C ASN A 54 -20.40 -11.43 13.10
N GLY A 55 -21.54 -11.67 13.74
CA GLY A 55 -22.64 -12.48 13.17
C GLY A 55 -23.26 -11.92 11.88
N ARG A 56 -22.86 -10.72 11.44
CA ARG A 56 -23.28 -10.07 10.19
C ARG A 56 -22.21 -10.09 9.10
N GLY A 57 -21.06 -10.73 9.36
CA GLY A 57 -19.93 -10.78 8.43
C GLY A 57 -19.10 -9.50 8.39
N GLU A 58 -19.24 -8.59 9.35
CA GLU A 58 -18.45 -7.37 9.45
C GLU A 58 -17.26 -7.59 10.39
N ARG A 59 -16.14 -6.90 10.14
CA ARG A 59 -14.95 -6.99 11.00
C ARG A 59 -15.19 -6.31 12.34
N SER A 60 -15.04 -7.06 13.44
CA SER A 60 -15.06 -6.51 14.79
C SER A 60 -13.73 -5.81 15.12
N ASP A 61 -13.65 -5.24 16.32
CA ASP A 61 -12.39 -4.70 16.85
C ASP A 61 -11.51 -5.75 17.54
N THR A 62 -12.01 -6.97 17.77
CA THR A 62 -11.29 -8.06 18.44
C THR A 62 -10.58 -8.96 17.45
N PHE A 63 -9.47 -9.54 17.88
CA PHE A 63 -8.64 -10.42 17.05
C PHE A 63 -9.03 -11.89 17.17
N ILE A 64 -8.70 -12.67 16.14
CA ILE A 64 -8.78 -14.13 16.18
C ILE A 64 -7.76 -14.64 17.21
N ASP A 65 -8.12 -15.68 17.97
CA ASP A 65 -7.24 -16.23 19.01
C ASP A 65 -5.90 -16.68 18.44
N GLY A 66 -4.83 -16.36 19.15
CA GLY A 66 -3.46 -16.64 18.71
C GLY A 66 -2.86 -15.60 17.76
N THR A 67 -3.59 -14.55 17.38
CA THR A 67 -3.02 -13.45 16.57
C THR A 67 -1.88 -12.78 17.33
N THR A 68 -0.68 -12.79 16.77
CA THR A 68 0.50 -12.13 17.36
C THR A 68 0.92 -10.91 16.57
N PHE A 69 1.54 -9.93 17.25
CA PHE A 69 2.14 -8.78 16.58
C PHE A 69 3.32 -9.18 15.66
N SER A 70 4.05 -10.25 16.01
CA SER A 70 5.12 -10.79 15.17
C SER A 70 4.61 -11.24 13.80
N ASP A 71 3.42 -11.85 13.72
CA ASP A 71 2.83 -12.28 12.45
C ASP A 71 2.52 -11.08 11.56
N VAL A 72 2.01 -9.99 12.16
CA VAL A 72 1.75 -8.72 11.46
C VAL A 72 3.04 -8.14 10.91
N ALA A 73 4.08 -8.07 11.73
CA ALA A 73 5.38 -7.55 11.33
C ALA A 73 6.00 -8.40 10.21
N ALA A 74 5.89 -9.72 10.29
CA ALA A 74 6.36 -10.64 9.26
C ALA A 74 5.60 -10.47 7.95
N LEU A 75 4.27 -10.32 8.00
CA LEU A 75 3.44 -10.07 6.82
C LEU A 75 3.80 -8.73 6.15
N TYR A 76 4.00 -7.68 6.95
CA TYR A 76 4.47 -6.40 6.45
C TYR A 76 5.83 -6.51 5.74
N GLU A 77 6.80 -7.21 6.35
CA GLU A 77 8.13 -7.39 5.75
C GLU A 77 8.09 -8.21 4.47
N ALA A 78 7.28 -9.26 4.43
CA ALA A 78 7.10 -10.08 3.23
C ALA A 78 6.56 -9.22 2.07
N ASP A 79 5.52 -8.43 2.32
CA ASP A 79 4.94 -7.51 1.35
C ASP A 79 5.90 -6.39 0.94
N ARG A 80 6.70 -5.85 1.87
CA ARG A 80 7.77 -4.88 1.56
C ARG A 80 8.79 -5.45 0.60
N LYS A 81 9.27 -6.67 0.86
CA LYS A 81 10.24 -7.37 0.00
C LYS A 81 9.62 -7.70 -1.37
N LEU A 82 8.38 -8.15 -1.39
CA LEU A 82 7.66 -8.43 -2.64
C LEU A 82 7.54 -7.18 -3.51
N ARG A 83 7.15 -6.03 -2.94
CA ARG A 83 7.11 -4.76 -3.68
C ARG A 83 8.45 -4.40 -4.28
N THR A 84 9.55 -4.58 -3.55
CA THR A 84 10.89 -4.31 -4.08
C THR A 84 11.19 -5.17 -5.31
N LEU A 85 10.89 -6.47 -5.27
CA LEU A 85 11.06 -7.36 -6.42
C LEU A 85 10.15 -6.99 -7.59
N MET A 86 8.90 -6.60 -7.31
CA MET A 86 7.97 -6.14 -8.34
C MET A 86 8.45 -4.86 -9.02
N HIS A 87 9.00 -3.91 -8.26
CA HIS A 87 9.54 -2.68 -8.82
C HIS A 87 10.75 -2.95 -9.73
N ASP A 88 11.67 -3.84 -9.34
CA ASP A 88 12.80 -4.25 -10.20
C ASP A 88 12.33 -4.84 -11.52
N GLY A 89 11.30 -5.70 -11.48
CA GLY A 89 10.71 -6.26 -12.70
C GLY A 89 10.01 -5.21 -13.56
N MET A 90 9.25 -4.31 -12.94
CA MET A 90 8.49 -3.25 -13.61
C MET A 90 9.42 -2.28 -14.35
N GLU A 91 10.56 -1.93 -13.76
CA GLU A 91 11.55 -1.03 -14.38
C GLU A 91 12.01 -1.55 -15.75
N ARG A 92 12.31 -2.85 -15.85
CA ARG A 92 12.75 -3.47 -17.12
C ARG A 92 11.66 -3.43 -18.19
N ILE A 93 10.41 -3.65 -17.79
CA ILE A 93 9.25 -3.57 -18.69
C ILE A 93 9.06 -2.14 -19.17
N GLU A 94 9.12 -1.16 -18.28
CA GLU A 94 8.97 0.25 -18.60
C GLU A 94 10.03 0.72 -19.61
N ILE A 95 11.31 0.42 -19.36
CA ILE A 95 12.40 0.80 -20.27
C ILE A 95 12.22 0.15 -21.63
N THR A 96 11.90 -1.15 -21.68
CA THR A 96 11.68 -1.85 -22.95
C THR A 96 10.51 -1.24 -23.72
N MET A 97 9.38 -1.02 -23.06
CA MET A 97 8.20 -0.44 -23.68
C MET A 97 8.49 0.96 -24.22
N ARG A 98 9.17 1.80 -23.43
CA ARG A 98 9.58 3.15 -23.82
C ARG A 98 10.48 3.13 -25.05
N THR A 99 11.49 2.25 -25.08
CA THR A 99 12.38 2.09 -26.23
C THR A 99 11.61 1.66 -27.46
N ARG A 100 10.73 0.65 -27.36
CA ARG A 100 9.95 0.17 -28.51
C ARG A 100 8.99 1.22 -29.06
N ILE A 101 8.37 2.02 -28.19
CA ILE A 101 7.51 3.13 -28.62
C ILE A 101 8.35 4.18 -29.36
N ALA A 102 9.52 4.54 -28.83
CA ALA A 102 10.41 5.50 -29.47
C ALA A 102 10.95 4.97 -30.81
N GLU A 103 11.33 3.71 -30.89
CA GLU A 103 11.75 3.08 -32.15
C GLU A 103 10.63 3.14 -33.20
N LEU A 104 9.41 2.75 -32.81
CA LEU A 104 8.28 2.70 -33.73
C LEU A 104 7.85 4.09 -34.23
N LEU A 105 7.82 5.08 -33.34
CA LEU A 105 7.24 6.38 -33.65
C LEU A 105 8.28 7.41 -34.09
N CYS A 106 9.50 7.35 -33.55
CA CYS A 106 10.45 8.46 -33.61
C CYS A 106 11.71 8.20 -34.44
N ILE A 107 11.92 7.00 -35.01
CA ILE A 107 13.11 6.71 -35.84
C ILE A 107 13.20 7.64 -37.06
N ASP A 108 12.07 7.84 -37.75
CA ASP A 108 12.04 8.66 -38.96
C ASP A 108 11.75 10.13 -38.68
N ASP A 109 11.12 10.44 -37.55
CA ASP A 109 10.76 11.80 -37.15
C ASP A 109 10.65 11.93 -35.63
N VAL A 110 11.58 12.66 -35.01
CA VAL A 110 11.63 12.89 -33.56
C VAL A 110 10.41 13.66 -33.05
N LEU A 111 9.74 14.42 -33.93
CA LEU A 111 8.52 15.19 -33.63
C LEU A 111 7.27 14.47 -34.13
N ALA A 112 7.32 13.16 -34.41
CA ALA A 112 6.18 12.38 -34.88
C ALA A 112 4.91 12.53 -34.04
N TYR A 113 5.04 12.80 -32.75
CA TYR A 113 3.90 13.02 -31.85
C TYR A 113 3.14 14.33 -32.13
N THR A 114 3.72 15.23 -32.93
CA THR A 114 3.10 16.49 -33.35
C THR A 114 2.34 16.36 -34.68
N ASP A 115 2.54 15.27 -35.43
CA ASP A 115 1.86 15.01 -36.71
C ASP A 115 0.47 14.41 -36.47
N PRO A 116 -0.63 15.16 -36.69
CA PRO A 116 -1.99 14.66 -36.50
C PRO A 116 -2.32 13.47 -37.40
N GLY A 117 -1.63 13.31 -38.54
CA GLY A 117 -1.85 12.21 -39.49
C GLY A 117 -1.41 10.84 -38.97
N ARG A 118 -0.62 10.79 -37.89
CA ARG A 118 -0.15 9.53 -37.27
C ARG A 118 -1.10 8.95 -36.23
N PHE A 119 -2.22 9.62 -35.96
CA PHE A 119 -3.16 9.23 -34.91
C PHE A 119 -4.55 8.94 -35.48
N ARG A 120 -5.45 8.44 -34.63
CA ARG A 120 -6.84 8.19 -35.03
C ARG A 120 -7.53 9.51 -35.31
N ASN A 121 -8.29 9.59 -36.40
CA ASN A 121 -9.03 10.79 -36.81
C ASN A 121 -10.01 11.35 -35.76
N THR A 122 -10.38 10.57 -34.74
CA THR A 122 -11.24 11.00 -33.63
C THR A 122 -10.48 11.63 -32.46
N PHE A 123 -9.15 11.60 -32.48
CA PHE A 123 -8.31 12.18 -31.43
C PHE A 123 -8.11 13.68 -31.71
N LYS A 124 -8.49 14.53 -30.76
CA LYS A 124 -8.31 15.99 -30.90
C LYS A 124 -6.86 16.36 -30.57
N HIS A 125 -6.13 16.85 -31.57
CA HIS A 125 -4.70 17.20 -31.47
C HIS A 125 -4.42 18.62 -30.97
N THR A 126 -5.43 19.47 -30.91
CA THR A 126 -5.37 20.85 -30.43
C THR A 126 -6.47 21.05 -29.40
N GLU A 127 -6.16 21.74 -28.29
CA GLU A 127 -7.18 22.38 -27.45
C GLU A 127 -7.96 23.43 -28.24
#